data_AF-A0A957AQB2-F1
#
_entry.id   AF-A0A957AQB2-F1
#
_cell.length_a   1.000
_cell.length_b   1.000
_cell.length_c   1.000
_cell.angle_alpha   90.00
_cell.angle_beta   90.00
_cell.angle_gamma   90.00
#
_symmetry.space_group_name_H-M   'P 1'
#
loop_
_entity.id
_entity.type
_entity.pdbx_description
1 polymer ?
#
loop_
_entity_poly.entity_id
_entity_poly.type
_entity_poly.pdbx_seq_one_letter_code
_entity_poly.pdbx_strand_id
1 'polypeptide(L)'
;MTTMLTTYEDFIARVEALGFMTLSPLLPRLPSLGGETAESQWHTGLETDPWRWKDRVAEEKRLAYGCILGKHKGFVARRLYPIFYAAYHPTLSMPERWARGT
;
A
#
# COMPACT_ATOMS: atom_id res chain seq x y z
N MET A 1 9.50 -13.23 14.91
CA MET A 1 9.64 -11.81 15.32
C MET A 1 9.54 -10.98 14.06
N THR A 2 8.60 -10.04 14.00
CA THR A 2 8.49 -9.12 12.86
C THR A 2 9.54 -8.03 13.06
N THR A 3 10.51 -7.92 12.16
CA THR A 3 11.51 -6.85 12.21
C THR A 3 10.82 -5.53 11.89
N MET A 4 11.04 -4.51 12.73
CA MET A 4 10.53 -3.16 12.50
C MET A 4 11.22 -2.54 11.28
N LEU A 5 10.43 -1.92 10.41
CA LEU A 5 10.89 -1.13 9.26
C LEU A 5 11.32 0.24 9.77
N THR A 6 12.59 0.60 9.55
CA THR A 6 13.16 1.86 10.03
C THR A 6 13.57 2.79 8.89
N THR A 7 13.70 2.26 7.67
CA THR A 7 14.11 3.01 6.48
C THR A 7 13.13 2.82 5.31
N TYR A 8 13.21 3.75 4.35
CA TYR A 8 12.43 3.70 3.11
C TYR A 8 12.76 2.46 2.26
N GLU A 9 14.03 2.08 2.21
CA GLU A 9 14.52 0.92 1.49
C GLU A 9 14.03 -0.40 2.12
N ASP A 10 14.00 -0.49 3.45
CA ASP A 10 13.42 -1.65 4.15
C ASP A 10 11.94 -1.82 3.79
N PHE A 11 11.19 -0.71 3.77
CA PHE A 11 9.80 -0.70 3.37
C PHE A 11 9.61 -1.22 1.94
N ILE A 12 10.38 -0.71 0.97
CA ILE A 12 10.28 -1.18 -0.42
C ILE A 12 10.60 -2.68 -0.50
N ALA A 13 11.71 -3.10 0.10
CA ALA A 13 12.14 -4.50 0.08
C ALA A 13 11.07 -5.42 0.70
N ARG A 14 10.43 -4.97 1.78
CA ARG A 14 9.35 -5.69 2.44
C ARG A 14 8.13 -5.85 1.54
N VAL A 15 7.69 -4.80 0.84
CA VAL A 15 6.55 -4.92 -0.10
C VAL A 15 6.91 -5.78 -1.30
N GLU A 16 8.11 -5.69 -1.85
CA GLU A 16 8.55 -6.53 -2.97
C GLU A 16 8.56 -8.02 -2.61
N ALA A 17 9.05 -8.35 -1.39
CA ALA A 17 9.07 -9.70 -0.86
C ALA A 17 7.65 -10.26 -0.64
N LEU A 18 6.75 -9.47 -0.05
CA LEU A 18 5.35 -9.88 0.18
C LEU A 18 4.51 -9.85 -1.10
N GLY A 19 4.87 -9.01 -2.06
CA GLY A 19 4.09 -8.65 -3.24
C GLY A 19 3.06 -7.54 -3.00
N PHE A 20 2.50 -7.42 -1.79
CA PHE A 20 1.64 -6.31 -1.39
C PHE A 20 1.65 -6.11 0.13
N MET A 21 1.22 -4.94 0.59
CA MET A 21 1.10 -4.58 2.01
C MET A 21 0.03 -3.51 2.22
N THR A 22 -0.70 -3.52 3.34
CA THR A 22 -1.65 -2.44 3.64
C THR A 22 -0.94 -1.21 4.25
N LEU A 23 -1.51 -0.01 4.09
CA LEU A 23 -0.97 1.18 4.74
C LEU A 23 -1.12 1.10 6.28
N SER A 24 -2.31 0.73 6.72
CA SER A 24 -2.67 0.63 8.14
C SER A 24 -3.08 -0.80 8.48
N PRO A 25 -2.99 -1.20 9.76
CA PRO A 25 -3.49 -2.51 10.20
C PRO A 25 -4.95 -2.71 9.78
N LEU A 26 -5.22 -3.80 9.07
CA LEU A 26 -6.55 -4.10 8.53
C LEU A 26 -7.13 -5.40 9.10
N LEU A 27 -6.34 -6.47 9.11
CA LEU A 27 -6.71 -7.76 9.67
C LEU A 27 -5.61 -8.27 10.60
N PRO A 28 -5.96 -9.06 11.63
CA PRO A 28 -4.96 -9.72 12.46
C PRO A 28 -3.99 -10.54 11.59
N ARG A 29 -2.68 -10.35 11.83
CA ARG A 29 -1.57 -11.01 11.12
C ARG A 29 -1.36 -10.58 9.66
N LEU A 30 -2.19 -9.69 9.11
CA LEU A 30 -1.91 -9.11 7.80
C LEU A 30 -0.84 -8.01 7.94
N PRO A 31 0.29 -8.11 7.22
CA PRO A 31 1.34 -7.08 7.26
C PRO A 31 0.80 -5.72 6.84
N SER A 32 1.21 -4.70 7.58
CA SER A 32 0.86 -3.31 7.28
C SER A 32 2.01 -2.39 7.62
N LEU A 33 2.14 -1.27 6.90
CA LEU A 33 3.19 -0.30 7.18
C LEU A 33 3.07 0.23 8.61
N GLY A 34 1.87 0.62 9.05
CA GLY A 34 1.62 1.07 10.43
C GLY A 34 1.83 0.00 11.51
N GLY A 35 1.66 -1.28 11.18
CA GLY A 35 1.92 -2.39 12.12
C GLY A 35 3.38 -2.85 12.17
N GLU A 36 4.22 -2.42 11.22
CA GLU A 36 5.64 -2.77 11.14
C GLU A 36 6.56 -1.55 11.28
N THR A 37 6.03 -0.40 11.71
CA THR A 37 6.80 0.84 11.95
C THR A 37 6.46 1.40 13.33
N ALA A 38 7.37 2.21 13.90
CA ALA A 38 7.12 2.82 15.20
C ALA A 38 6.18 4.02 15.05
N GLU A 39 5.10 4.05 15.84
CA GLU A 39 4.09 5.13 15.80
C GLU A 39 4.73 6.52 15.98
N SER A 40 5.76 6.63 16.82
CA SER A 40 6.49 7.88 17.07
C SER A 40 7.26 8.43 15.86
N GLN A 41 7.41 7.66 14.78
CA GLN A 41 8.09 8.10 13.56
C GLN A 41 7.12 8.70 12.52
N TRP A 42 5.81 8.51 12.69
CA TRP A 42 4.79 9.00 11.76
C TRP A 42 4.57 10.50 11.90
N HIS A 43 4.34 11.17 10.77
CA HIS A 43 4.03 12.60 10.69
C HIS A 43 5.13 13.52 11.25
N THR A 44 6.37 13.02 11.33
CA THR A 44 7.52 13.78 11.80
C THR A 44 8.10 14.68 10.71
N GLY A 45 7.78 14.43 9.43
CA GLY A 45 8.35 15.15 8.29
C GLY A 45 9.77 14.72 7.92
N LEU A 46 10.41 13.86 8.72
CA LEU A 46 11.76 13.37 8.50
C LEU A 46 11.82 12.35 7.35
N GLU A 47 13.02 12.02 6.87
CA GLU A 47 13.19 10.99 5.83
C GLU A 47 12.78 9.59 6.31
N THR A 48 12.82 9.36 7.62
CA THR A 48 12.37 8.12 8.27
C THR A 48 10.86 8.11 8.54
N ASP A 49 10.11 9.13 8.13
CA ASP A 49 8.66 9.22 8.33
C ASP A 49 7.91 8.28 7.37
N PRO A 50 7.24 7.22 7.87
CA PRO A 50 6.48 6.31 7.02
C PRO A 50 5.33 6.98 6.27
N TRP A 51 4.80 8.08 6.80
CA TRP A 51 3.78 8.86 6.11
C TRP A 51 4.31 9.47 4.82
N ARG A 52 5.59 9.88 4.77
CA ARG A 52 6.21 10.44 3.56
C ARG A 52 6.58 9.35 2.55
N TRP A 53 6.90 8.15 3.02
CA TRP A 53 7.24 7.01 2.14
C TRP A 53 6.11 6.68 1.16
N LYS A 54 4.84 6.85 1.56
CA LYS A 54 3.69 6.55 0.68
C LYS A 54 3.66 7.43 -0.58
N ASP A 55 4.02 8.70 -0.44
CA ASP A 55 3.98 9.68 -1.53
C ASP A 55 5.23 9.49 -2.37
N ARG A 56 6.39 9.41 -1.72
CA ARG A 56 7.69 9.17 -2.35
C ARG A 56 7.68 7.92 -3.23
N VAL A 57 7.15 6.80 -2.73
CA VAL A 57 7.15 5.53 -3.48
C VAL A 57 6.25 5.55 -4.72
N ALA A 58 5.17 6.32 -4.66
CA ALA A 58 4.25 6.54 -5.77
C ALA A 58 4.87 7.48 -6.81
N GLU A 59 5.48 8.58 -6.37
CA GLU A 59 6.20 9.55 -7.22
C GLU A 59 7.36 8.90 -7.97
N GLU A 60 8.17 8.11 -7.26
CA GLU A 60 9.28 7.35 -7.84
C GLU A 60 8.82 6.12 -8.67
N LYS A 61 7.51 5.83 -8.68
CA LYS A 61 6.90 4.66 -9.37
C LYS A 61 7.57 3.33 -8.97
N ARG A 62 8.06 3.27 -7.73
CA ARG A 62 8.71 2.09 -7.14
C ARG A 62 7.69 1.02 -6.78
N LEU A 63 6.54 1.43 -6.26
CA LEU A 63 5.39 0.60 -5.91
C LEU A 63 4.11 1.30 -6.39
N ALA A 64 3.07 0.54 -6.67
CA ALA A 64 1.74 1.11 -6.86
C ALA A 64 1.12 1.40 -5.49
N TYR A 65 0.63 2.63 -5.27
CA TYR A 65 -0.07 3.03 -4.06
C TYR A 65 -1.49 3.50 -4.39
N GLY A 66 -2.48 3.08 -3.60
CA GLY A 66 -3.86 3.53 -3.76
C GLY A 66 -4.86 2.66 -3.02
N CYS A 67 -6.14 2.82 -3.34
CA CYS A 67 -7.23 2.00 -2.78
C CYS A 67 -7.39 0.67 -3.52
N ILE A 68 -6.28 -0.05 -3.72
CA ILE A 68 -6.15 -1.22 -4.58
C ILE A 68 -6.38 -2.56 -3.85
N LEU A 69 -6.55 -2.53 -2.53
CA LEU A 69 -6.80 -3.72 -1.70
C LEU A 69 -8.26 -3.75 -1.23
N GLY A 70 -9.20 -3.80 -2.18
CA GLY A 70 -10.63 -3.82 -1.86
C GLY A 70 -11.11 -2.53 -1.18
N LYS A 71 -10.80 -1.37 -1.78
CA LYS A 71 -11.05 -0.01 -1.23
C LYS A 71 -10.14 0.41 -0.07
N HIS A 72 -9.33 -0.49 0.49
CA HIS A 72 -8.33 -0.14 1.49
C HIS A 72 -7.04 0.38 0.85
N LYS A 73 -6.40 1.34 1.53
CA LYS A 73 -5.12 1.92 1.10
C LYS A 73 -4.01 0.90 1.30
N GLY A 74 -3.17 0.73 0.28
CA GLY A 74 -2.02 -0.14 0.36
C GLY A 74 -1.08 -0.02 -0.82
N PHE A 75 -0.06 -0.85 -0.78
CA PHE A 75 1.06 -0.89 -1.70
C PHE A 75 1.06 -2.23 -2.43
N VAL A 76 1.31 -2.21 -3.73
CA VAL A 76 1.48 -3.40 -4.54
C VAL A 76 2.79 -3.31 -5.30
N ALA A 77 3.58 -4.38 -5.23
CA ALA A 77 4.81 -4.53 -5.99
C ALA A 77 4.52 -4.40 -7.48
N ARG A 78 5.41 -3.73 -8.22
CA ARG A 78 5.20 -3.44 -9.65
C ARG A 78 4.94 -4.70 -10.47
N ARG A 79 5.60 -5.81 -10.14
CA ARG A 79 5.41 -7.11 -10.80
C ARG A 79 4.01 -7.70 -10.63
N LEU A 80 3.29 -7.34 -9.56
CA LEU A 80 1.95 -7.84 -9.26
C LEU A 80 0.84 -6.86 -9.64
N TYR A 81 1.16 -5.60 -9.91
CA TYR A 81 0.16 -4.58 -10.22
C TYR A 81 -0.79 -4.97 -11.36
N PRO A 82 -0.35 -5.55 -12.50
CA PRO A 82 -1.28 -5.98 -13.55
C PRO A 82 -2.29 -7.03 -13.08
N ILE A 83 -1.88 -7.92 -12.17
CA ILE A 83 -2.74 -8.99 -11.61
C ILE A 83 -3.78 -8.37 -10.66
N PHE A 84 -3.36 -7.48 -9.77
CA PHE A 84 -4.28 -6.74 -8.89
C PHE A 84 -5.26 -5.89 -9.70
N TYR A 85 -4.77 -5.20 -10.72
CA TYR A 85 -5.63 -4.42 -11.61
C TYR A 85 -6.66 -5.34 -12.27
N ALA A 86 -6.26 -6.44 -12.91
CA ALA A 86 -7.20 -7.36 -13.54
C ALA A 86 -8.23 -7.95 -12.56
N ALA A 87 -7.84 -8.25 -11.32
CA ALA A 87 -8.72 -8.85 -10.32
C ALA A 87 -9.72 -7.85 -9.70
N TYR A 88 -9.33 -6.59 -9.51
CA TYR A 88 -10.13 -5.58 -8.82
C TYR A 88 -10.67 -4.47 -9.72
N HIS A 89 -10.31 -4.44 -11.00
CA HIS A 89 -10.84 -3.47 -11.94
C HIS A 89 -12.31 -3.80 -12.26
N PRO A 90 -13.24 -2.85 -12.05
CA PRO A 90 -14.63 -3.07 -12.39
C PRO A 90 -14.79 -3.36 -13.88
N THR A 91 -15.53 -4.41 -14.22
CA THR A 91 -15.87 -4.74 -15.62
C THR A 91 -16.92 -3.79 -16.20
N LEU A 92 -17.72 -3.17 -15.34
CA LEU A 92 -18.74 -2.19 -15.70
C LEU A 92 -18.14 -0.80 -15.81
N SER A 93 -18.60 -0.05 -16.80
CA SER A 93 -18.28 1.36 -16.97
C SER A 93 -18.81 2.19 -15.80
N MET A 94 -18.25 3.40 -15.61
CA MET A 94 -18.73 4.33 -14.58
C MET A 94 -20.24 4.67 -14.73
N PRO A 95 -20.80 4.93 -15.92
CA PRO A 95 -22.24 5.16 -16.08
C PRO A 95 -23.12 3.99 -15.66
N GLU A 96 -22.74 2.75 -16.01
CA GLU A 96 -23.51 1.55 -15.63
C GLU A 96 -23.51 1.33 -14.12
N ARG A 97 -22.36 1.57 -13.50
CA ARG A 97 -22.21 1.52 -12.05
C ARG A 97 -23.05 2.57 -11.34
N TRP A 98 -23.06 3.80 -11.85
CA TRP A 98 -23.91 4.87 -11.34
C TRP A 98 -25.40 4.49 -11.40
N ALA A 99 -25.87 3.97 -12.54
CA ALA A 99 -27.25 3.54 -12.71
C ALA A 99 -27.66 2.40 -11.75
N ARG A 100 -26.71 1.54 -11.35
CA ARG A 100 -26.91 0.46 -10.38
C ARG A 100 -26.72 0.85 -8.92
N GLY A 101 -26.21 2.07 -8.66
CA GLY A 101 -25.86 2.52 -7.31
C GLY A 101 -24.66 1.79 -6.69
N THR A 102 -23.69 1.34 -7.49
CA THR A 102 -22.54 0.52 -7.07
C THR A 102 -21.16 1.11 -7.39
#